data_AF-A0A2G5E6K4-F1
#
_entry.id   AF-A0A2G5E6K4-F1
#
_cell.length_a   1.000
_cell.length_b   1.000
_cell.length_c   1.000
_cell.angle_alpha   90.00
_cell.angle_beta   90.00
_cell.angle_gamma   90.00
#
_symmetry.space_group_name_H-M   'P 1'
#
loop_
_entity.id
_entity.type
_entity.pdbx_description
1 polymer ?
#
loop_
_entity_poly.entity_id
_entity_poly.type
_entity_poly.pdbx_seq_one_letter_code
_entity_poly.pdbx_strand_id
1 'polypeptide(L)'
;MACGLTGTGTGTGTCGSSCYKDNNDGIEDSTNTFSPPSSTTLLPHMKLCYKCKEEEVINSTGGLCGICFRNSLFAKFKQSITTHDLISSTDNILIAFSGGPSSRVVLEFVHEIQQKAQKNSDASRDKLYPVFGVGVAFIDESAVTSIASDDLDNAMQDLRLIVSSLALPTKELHIVPIQSIFSTDLKDGRNKLNELLDTVNDVTGKEDLLCHLRMLCLQKIAFENKYNKLVLGSCTSRIACHVLSAAVKFEDLGCA
;
A
#
# COMPACT_ATOMS: atom_id res chain seq x y z
N MET A 1 8.20 49.67 -16.40
CA MET A 1 6.98 49.01 -16.90
C MET A 1 6.45 48.12 -15.78
N ALA A 2 5.17 48.29 -15.44
CA ALA A 2 4.41 47.70 -14.32
C ALA A 2 4.28 46.15 -14.42
N CYS A 3 3.90 45.34 -13.45
CA CYS A 3 3.14 45.42 -12.17
C CYS A 3 3.88 44.53 -11.12
N GLY A 4 3.80 44.65 -9.79
CA GLY A 4 2.66 44.95 -8.92
C GLY A 4 1.99 43.65 -8.46
N LEU A 5 2.26 43.17 -7.23
CA LEU A 5 1.36 42.36 -6.39
C LEU A 5 1.93 42.15 -4.97
N THR A 6 1.38 42.91 -4.04
CA THR A 6 1.33 42.68 -2.59
C THR A 6 0.26 41.63 -2.25
N GLY A 7 0.44 40.86 -1.18
CA GLY A 7 -0.66 40.05 -0.62
C GLY A 7 -0.25 38.98 0.38
N THR A 8 0.06 39.39 1.60
CA THR A 8 0.12 38.55 2.80
C THR A 8 -1.26 37.97 3.14
N GLY A 9 -1.33 36.69 3.50
CA GLY A 9 -2.56 36.05 3.96
C GLY A 9 -2.29 34.78 4.77
N THR A 10 -1.95 34.95 6.04
CA THR A 10 -1.98 33.91 7.09
C THR A 10 -3.42 33.47 7.36
N GLY A 11 -3.71 32.19 7.23
CA GLY A 11 -4.99 31.59 7.58
C GLY A 11 -4.80 30.33 8.41
N THR A 12 -4.72 30.49 9.73
CA THR A 12 -4.82 29.42 10.73
C THR A 12 -6.26 28.93 10.79
N GLY A 13 -6.54 27.76 10.22
CA GLY A 13 -7.85 27.10 10.34
C GLY A 13 -7.89 26.16 11.53
N THR A 14 -8.42 26.64 12.65
CA THR A 14 -8.79 25.86 13.83
C THR A 14 -9.97 24.94 13.53
N CYS A 15 -9.78 23.63 13.70
CA CYS A 15 -10.81 22.60 13.62
C CYS A 15 -11.70 22.65 14.88
N GLY A 16 -12.93 23.16 14.74
CA GLY A 16 -13.98 23.06 15.74
C GLY A 16 -14.88 21.86 15.42
N SER A 17 -14.76 20.79 16.20
CA SER A 17 -15.73 19.70 16.25
C SER A 17 -16.93 20.15 17.09
N SER A 18 -18.13 20.14 16.52
CA SER A 18 -19.36 20.31 17.30
C SER A 18 -20.23 19.07 17.13
N CYS A 19 -20.33 18.34 18.23
CA CYS A 19 -21.14 17.16 18.44
C CYS A 19 -22.65 17.47 18.44
N TYR A 20 -23.40 16.42 18.13
CA TYR A 20 -24.85 16.22 18.21
C TYR A 20 -25.66 17.15 19.12
N LYS A 21 -26.80 17.60 18.61
CA LYS A 21 -28.00 17.89 19.40
C LYS A 21 -29.22 17.30 18.71
N ASP A 22 -29.76 16.27 19.35
CA ASP A 22 -31.13 15.77 19.17
C ASP A 22 -32.12 16.89 19.49
N ASN A 23 -33.22 16.96 18.74
CA ASN A 23 -34.51 17.40 19.24
C ASN A 23 -35.61 16.81 18.36
N ASN A 24 -36.36 15.90 18.97
CA ASN A 24 -37.63 15.36 18.54
C ASN A 24 -38.72 16.42 18.74
N ASP A 25 -39.71 16.49 17.83
CA ASP A 25 -41.13 16.75 18.15
C ASP A 25 -41.99 16.90 16.88
N GLY A 26 -43.16 16.23 16.89
CA GLY A 26 -44.40 16.76 16.30
C GLY A 26 -44.88 16.21 14.96
N ILE A 27 -45.81 15.26 15.02
CA ILE A 27 -46.69 14.81 13.93
C ILE A 27 -47.78 15.88 13.69
N GLU A 28 -48.12 16.19 12.44
CA GLU A 28 -49.51 16.49 12.05
C GLU A 28 -49.76 16.25 10.55
N ASP A 29 -50.93 15.68 10.30
CA ASP A 29 -51.40 14.98 9.11
C ASP A 29 -52.20 15.93 8.21
N SER A 30 -52.04 15.84 6.89
CA SER A 30 -52.97 16.49 5.93
C SER A 30 -52.80 15.88 4.54
N THR A 31 -53.71 14.96 4.25
CA THR A 31 -54.02 14.39 2.94
C THR A 31 -54.37 15.48 1.92
N ASN A 32 -53.77 15.41 0.72
CA ASN A 32 -54.45 15.83 -0.51
C ASN A 32 -53.85 15.14 -1.74
N THR A 33 -54.70 14.38 -2.41
CA THR A 33 -54.44 13.64 -3.65
C THR A 33 -54.64 14.54 -4.86
N PHE A 34 -53.60 14.77 -5.66
CA PHE A 34 -53.72 15.15 -7.08
C PHE A 34 -52.49 14.62 -7.85
N SER A 35 -52.73 13.76 -8.85
CA SER A 35 -51.73 13.21 -9.77
C SER A 35 -51.56 14.12 -11.01
N PRO A 36 -50.65 13.80 -11.95
CA PRO A 36 -49.26 14.26 -12.09
C PRO A 36 -49.08 15.35 -13.17
N PRO A 37 -47.88 15.93 -13.30
CA PRO A 37 -47.30 15.97 -14.64
C PRO A 37 -45.87 15.44 -14.69
N SER A 38 -45.68 14.66 -15.75
CA SER A 38 -44.48 14.13 -16.36
C SER A 38 -43.20 14.99 -16.24
N SER A 39 -42.09 14.25 -16.10
CA SER A 39 -40.76 14.62 -16.61
C SER A 39 -40.01 15.71 -15.85
N THR A 40 -39.33 15.32 -14.77
CA THR A 40 -37.97 15.80 -14.56
C THR A 40 -37.14 14.66 -13.99
N THR A 41 -36.29 14.12 -14.84
CA THR A 41 -35.24 13.17 -14.49
C THR A 41 -34.46 13.73 -13.30
N LEU A 42 -34.65 13.18 -12.11
CA LEU A 42 -33.80 13.46 -10.95
C LEU A 42 -32.42 12.87 -11.26
N LEU A 43 -31.59 13.67 -11.92
CA LEU A 43 -30.16 13.42 -12.05
C LEU A 43 -29.61 13.23 -10.63
N PRO A 44 -28.92 12.12 -10.32
CA PRO A 44 -28.21 12.02 -9.06
C PRO A 44 -27.25 13.20 -9.02
N HIS A 45 -27.42 14.10 -8.04
CA HIS A 45 -26.55 15.25 -7.84
C HIS A 45 -25.12 14.74 -7.58
N MET A 46 -24.36 14.60 -8.66
CA MET A 46 -22.96 14.20 -8.65
C MET A 46 -22.21 15.23 -7.83
N LYS A 47 -21.80 14.83 -6.63
CA LYS A 47 -21.08 15.71 -5.71
C LYS A 47 -19.69 15.96 -6.30
N LEU A 48 -19.33 17.23 -6.50
CA LEU A 48 -17.99 17.64 -6.89
C LEU A 48 -17.00 17.44 -5.74
N CYS A 49 -15.75 17.15 -6.09
CA CYS A 49 -14.65 16.99 -5.14
C CYS A 49 -14.44 18.26 -4.31
N TYR A 50 -14.38 18.15 -2.98
CA TYR A 50 -14.21 19.36 -2.15
C TYR A 50 -12.83 20.02 -2.31
N LYS A 51 -11.81 19.27 -2.77
CA LYS A 51 -10.43 19.76 -2.88
C LYS A 51 -10.16 20.47 -4.21
N CYS A 52 -10.53 19.88 -5.34
CA CYS A 52 -10.34 20.51 -6.66
C CYS A 52 -11.59 21.22 -7.18
N LYS A 53 -12.79 20.86 -6.72
CA LYS A 53 -14.08 21.39 -7.18
C LYS A 53 -14.41 21.19 -8.67
N GLU A 54 -13.61 20.39 -9.37
CA GLU A 54 -13.72 20.19 -10.82
C GLU A 54 -14.22 18.78 -11.17
N GLU A 55 -13.69 17.77 -10.47
CA GLU A 55 -13.96 16.36 -10.76
C GLU A 55 -15.04 15.78 -9.84
N GLU A 56 -15.74 14.77 -10.34
CA GLU A 56 -16.75 14.04 -9.57
C GLU A 56 -16.12 13.22 -8.44
N VAL A 57 -16.88 13.08 -7.35
CA VAL A 57 -16.47 12.29 -6.18
C VAL A 57 -16.63 10.80 -6.46
N ILE A 58 -15.62 10.03 -6.06
CA ILE A 58 -15.74 8.57 -6.01
C ILE A 58 -16.51 8.20 -4.74
N ASN A 59 -17.60 7.45 -4.87
CA ASN A 59 -18.29 6.92 -3.69
C ASN A 59 -17.29 6.11 -2.84
N SER A 60 -17.27 6.34 -1.52
CA SER A 60 -16.35 5.77 -0.52
C SER A 60 -15.06 6.56 -0.20
N THR A 61 -14.76 7.69 -0.86
CA THR A 61 -13.54 8.49 -0.58
C THR A 61 -13.76 9.71 0.32
N GLY A 62 -14.95 9.82 0.94
CA GLY A 62 -15.27 10.94 1.82
C GLY A 62 -15.35 12.30 1.11
N GLY A 63 -15.77 12.34 -0.16
CA GLY A 63 -15.94 13.60 -0.90
C GLY A 63 -14.75 14.01 -1.78
N LEU A 64 -13.82 13.10 -2.08
CA LEU A 64 -12.66 13.36 -2.94
C LEU A 64 -12.81 12.67 -4.32
N CYS A 65 -12.38 13.34 -5.39
CA CYS A 65 -12.12 12.65 -6.66
C CYS A 65 -10.89 11.73 -6.51
N GLY A 66 -10.73 10.78 -7.44
CA GLY A 66 -9.63 9.81 -7.41
C GLY A 66 -8.24 10.43 -7.40
N ILE A 67 -8.04 11.51 -8.16
CA ILE A 67 -6.77 12.23 -8.25
C ILE A 67 -6.43 12.87 -6.90
N CYS A 68 -7.38 13.60 -6.31
CA CYS A 68 -7.17 14.25 -5.02
C CYS A 68 -6.97 13.25 -3.88
N PHE A 69 -7.66 12.10 -3.95
CA PHE A 69 -7.47 10.99 -3.02
C PHE A 69 -6.07 10.38 -3.15
N ARG A 70 -5.62 10.01 -4.36
CA ARG A 70 -4.25 9.51 -4.60
C ARG A 70 -3.20 10.47 -4.07
N ASN A 71 -3.35 11.77 -4.36
CA ASN A 71 -2.41 12.79 -3.91
C ASN A 71 -2.40 12.96 -2.38
N SER A 72 -3.57 12.84 -1.74
CA SER A 72 -3.68 12.83 -0.27
C SER A 72 -2.97 11.62 0.33
N LEU A 73 -3.18 10.42 -0.24
CA LEU A 73 -2.51 9.19 0.19
C LEU A 73 -0.99 9.27 -0.02
N PHE A 74 -0.54 9.73 -1.18
CA PHE A 74 0.88 9.89 -1.48
C PHE A 74 1.55 10.88 -0.52
N ALA A 75 0.89 12.00 -0.19
CA ALA A 75 1.40 12.95 0.78
C ALA A 75 1.57 12.33 2.17
N LYS A 76 0.60 11.54 2.65
CA LYS A 76 0.72 10.81 3.92
C LYS A 76 1.82 9.76 3.90
N PHE A 77 1.94 9.01 2.80
CA PHE A 77 3.00 8.02 2.62
C PHE A 77 4.39 8.66 2.65
N LYS A 78 4.58 9.74 1.87
CA LYS A 78 5.81 10.51 1.85
C LYS A 78 6.14 11.10 3.23
N GLN A 79 5.14 11.69 3.91
CA GLN A 79 5.32 12.24 5.26
C GLN A 79 5.79 11.16 6.24
N SER A 80 5.23 9.96 6.18
CA SER A 80 5.66 8.84 7.03
C SER A 80 7.12 8.49 6.81
N ILE A 81 7.55 8.38 5.54
CA ILE A 81 8.95 8.11 5.18
C ILE A 81 9.88 9.20 5.72
N THR A 82 9.53 10.48 5.54
CA THR A 82 10.40 11.59 5.94
C THR A 82 10.43 11.83 7.45
N THR A 83 9.32 11.57 8.16
CA THR A 83 9.23 11.83 9.61
C THR A 83 10.01 10.80 10.41
N HIS A 84 10.03 9.56 9.93
CA HIS A 84 10.67 8.44 10.62
C HIS A 84 11.99 8.01 9.96
N ASP A 85 12.52 8.82 9.02
CA ASP A 85 13.74 8.54 8.25
C ASP A 85 13.80 7.10 7.71
N LEU A 86 12.67 6.65 7.14
CA LEU A 86 12.52 5.25 6.73
C LEU A 86 13.35 4.93 5.49
N ILE A 87 13.58 5.92 4.62
CA ILE A 87 14.34 5.78 3.37
C ILE A 87 15.26 6.99 3.22
N SER A 88 16.56 6.72 3.20
CA SER A 88 17.64 7.66 3.02
C SER A 88 18.29 7.45 1.65
N SER A 89 19.01 8.46 1.16
CA SER A 89 19.66 8.46 -0.17
C SER A 89 20.66 7.32 -0.43
N THR A 90 21.27 6.77 0.62
CA THR A 90 22.27 5.71 0.54
C THR A 90 21.68 4.30 0.61
N ASP A 91 20.37 4.18 0.76
CA ASP A 91 19.73 2.88 0.96
C ASP A 91 19.57 2.09 -0.32
N ASN A 92 19.54 0.77 -0.16
CA ASN A 92 19.09 -0.18 -1.17
C ASN A 92 17.89 -0.91 -0.59
N ILE A 93 16.70 -0.58 -1.08
CA ILE A 93 15.46 -1.11 -0.51
C ILE A 93 14.92 -2.25 -1.35
N LEU A 94 14.44 -3.30 -0.69
CA LEU A 94 13.70 -4.40 -1.30
C LEU A 94 12.22 -4.24 -1.00
N ILE A 95 11.37 -4.22 -2.03
CA ILE A 95 9.92 -4.16 -1.87
C ILE A 95 9.35 -5.58 -1.97
N ALA A 96 8.65 -6.03 -0.92
CA ALA A 96 7.87 -7.25 -0.97
C ALA A 96 6.59 -7.01 -1.80
N PHE A 97 6.52 -7.62 -2.96
CA PHE A 97 5.43 -7.46 -3.91
C PHE A 97 4.67 -8.77 -4.05
N SER A 98 3.40 -8.78 -3.65
CA SER A 98 2.51 -9.95 -3.76
C SER A 98 1.51 -9.85 -4.91
N GLY A 99 1.54 -8.75 -5.67
CA GLY A 99 0.52 -8.45 -6.69
C GLY A 99 -0.80 -7.89 -6.13
N GLY A 100 -0.98 -7.80 -4.81
CA GLY A 100 -2.16 -7.22 -4.19
C GLY A 100 -2.21 -5.68 -4.23
N PRO A 101 -3.36 -5.05 -3.89
CA PRO A 101 -3.52 -3.59 -3.95
C PRO A 101 -2.51 -2.84 -3.08
N SER A 102 -2.27 -3.31 -1.85
CA SER A 102 -1.38 -2.62 -0.91
C SER A 102 0.08 -2.64 -1.39
N SER A 103 0.57 -3.78 -1.90
CA SER A 103 1.94 -3.85 -2.43
C SER A 103 2.10 -3.07 -3.74
N ARG A 104 1.05 -2.98 -4.57
CA ARG A 104 1.04 -2.13 -5.78
C ARG A 104 1.15 -0.65 -5.44
N VAL A 105 0.38 -0.18 -4.45
CA VAL A 105 0.45 1.22 -4.00
C VAL A 105 1.84 1.55 -3.46
N VAL A 106 2.43 0.65 -2.66
CA VAL A 106 3.81 0.83 -2.15
C VAL A 106 4.81 0.91 -3.30
N LEU A 107 4.76 -0.03 -4.25
CA LEU A 107 5.66 -0.05 -5.41
C LEU A 107 5.57 1.26 -6.22
N GLU A 108 4.35 1.70 -6.53
CA GLU A 108 4.08 2.93 -7.28
C GLU A 108 4.59 4.18 -6.54
N PHE A 109 4.28 4.31 -5.24
CA PHE A 109 4.68 5.49 -4.47
C PHE A 109 6.18 5.55 -4.21
N VAL A 110 6.81 4.42 -3.91
CA VAL A 110 8.28 4.35 -3.79
C VAL A 110 8.93 4.70 -5.12
N HIS A 111 8.40 4.20 -6.24
CA HIS A 111 8.89 4.57 -7.55
C HIS A 111 8.77 6.08 -7.83
N GLU A 112 7.64 6.71 -7.49
CA GLU A 112 7.45 8.15 -7.66
C GLU A 112 8.43 8.98 -6.81
N ILE A 113 8.70 8.54 -5.57
CA ILE A 113 9.72 9.17 -4.71
C ILE A 113 11.12 9.01 -5.32
N GLN A 114 11.46 7.81 -5.81
CA GLN A 114 12.74 7.54 -6.44
C GLN A 114 12.95 8.37 -7.71
N GLN A 115 11.93 8.47 -8.58
CA GLN A 115 12.00 9.30 -9.78
C GLN A 115 12.23 10.78 -9.44
N LYS A 116 11.56 11.29 -8.41
CA LYS A 116 11.74 12.68 -7.96
C LYS A 116 13.15 12.90 -7.40
N ALA A 117 13.68 11.92 -6.64
CA ALA A 117 15.05 11.95 -6.16
C ALA A 117 16.07 11.95 -7.32
N GLN A 118 15.84 11.12 -8.36
CA GLN A 118 16.68 11.08 -9.55
C GLN A 118 16.67 12.41 -10.31
N LYS A 119 15.50 12.97 -10.60
CA LYS A 119 15.38 14.27 -11.28
C LYS A 119 16.08 15.39 -10.51
N ASN A 120 15.99 15.38 -9.19
CA ASN A 120 16.67 16.36 -8.35
C ASN A 120 18.19 16.16 -8.34
N SER A 121 18.66 14.91 -8.32
CA SER A 121 20.08 14.57 -8.43
C SER A 121 20.65 15.00 -9.78
N ASP A 122 19.92 14.77 -10.88
CA ASP A 122 20.35 15.14 -12.23
C ASP A 122 20.37 16.66 -12.45
N ALA A 123 19.47 17.40 -11.79
CA ALA A 123 19.42 18.86 -11.82
C ALA A 123 20.50 19.52 -10.94
N SER A 124 21.02 18.81 -9.94
CA SER A 124 22.10 19.29 -9.08
C SER A 124 23.43 19.24 -9.84
N ARG A 125 24.22 20.33 -9.76
CA ARG A 125 25.59 20.35 -10.32
C ARG A 125 26.54 19.43 -9.54
N ASP A 126 26.22 19.18 -8.27
CA ASP A 126 26.88 18.17 -7.44
C ASP A 126 26.17 16.83 -7.61
N LYS A 127 26.73 15.94 -8.44
CA LYS A 127 26.33 14.53 -8.58
C LYS A 127 26.61 13.68 -7.31
N LEU A 128 26.73 14.32 -6.15
CA LEU A 128 27.22 13.72 -4.92
C LEU A 128 26.11 13.11 -4.05
N TYR A 129 24.83 13.34 -4.38
CA TYR A 129 23.72 12.78 -3.63
C TYR A 129 23.25 11.47 -4.28
N PRO A 130 23.61 10.30 -3.73
CA PRO A 130 23.13 9.04 -4.26
C PRO A 130 21.60 8.98 -4.21
N VAL A 131 21.02 8.36 -5.21
CA VAL A 131 19.60 8.00 -5.21
C VAL A 131 19.52 6.58 -4.68
N PHE A 132 18.60 6.35 -3.75
CA PHE A 132 18.42 5.03 -3.17
C PHE A 132 18.06 3.99 -4.24
N GLY A 133 18.63 2.80 -4.13
CA GLY A 133 18.35 1.66 -4.99
C GLY A 133 17.02 1.00 -4.62
N VAL A 134 16.34 0.42 -5.62
CA VAL A 134 15.05 -0.26 -5.42
C VAL A 134 15.05 -1.61 -6.14
N GLY A 135 14.84 -2.68 -5.38
CA GLY A 135 14.52 -4.02 -5.88
C GLY A 135 13.09 -4.41 -5.54
N VAL A 136 12.57 -5.42 -6.23
CA VAL A 136 11.24 -5.98 -6.01
C VAL A 136 11.39 -7.48 -5.82
N ALA A 137 10.74 -8.05 -4.79
CA ALA A 137 10.72 -9.49 -4.55
C ALA A 137 9.29 -10.03 -4.55
N PHE A 138 9.09 -11.16 -5.23
CA PHE A 138 7.88 -11.98 -5.18
C PHE A 138 8.26 -13.39 -4.73
N ILE A 139 7.52 -13.91 -3.76
CA ILE A 139 7.69 -15.27 -3.26
C ILE A 139 6.65 -16.17 -3.93
N ASP A 140 7.11 -17.17 -4.66
CA ASP A 140 6.24 -18.18 -5.27
C ASP A 140 5.90 -19.27 -4.24
N GLU A 141 4.61 -19.35 -3.90
CA GLU A 141 4.05 -20.26 -2.90
C GLU A 141 3.27 -21.43 -3.52
N SER A 142 3.45 -21.66 -4.83
CA SER A 142 2.82 -22.75 -5.59
C SER A 142 3.13 -24.15 -5.06
N ALA A 143 4.22 -24.32 -4.31
CA ALA A 143 4.55 -25.59 -3.69
C ALA A 143 3.61 -25.96 -2.53
N VAL A 144 2.95 -24.98 -1.91
CA VAL A 144 2.06 -25.16 -0.76
C VAL A 144 0.59 -24.95 -1.16
N THR A 145 0.35 -24.05 -2.13
CA THR A 145 -1.01 -23.68 -2.53
C THR A 145 -1.42 -24.45 -3.77
N SER A 146 -2.57 -25.12 -3.72
CA SER A 146 -3.19 -25.80 -4.87
C SER A 146 -3.87 -24.79 -5.80
N ILE A 147 -3.08 -23.98 -6.50
CA ILE A 147 -3.58 -23.08 -7.57
C ILE A 147 -3.36 -23.77 -8.92
N ALA A 148 -4.28 -23.58 -9.87
CA ALA A 148 -4.10 -24.04 -11.24
C ALA A 148 -2.84 -23.40 -11.85
N SER A 149 -1.99 -24.19 -12.52
CA SER A 149 -0.73 -23.72 -13.11
C SER A 149 -0.91 -22.48 -13.99
N ASP A 150 -1.98 -22.48 -14.77
CA ASP A 150 -2.23 -21.45 -15.78
C ASP A 150 -2.57 -20.10 -15.14
N ASP A 151 -3.33 -20.10 -14.05
CA ASP A 151 -3.68 -18.88 -13.31
C ASP A 151 -2.45 -18.27 -12.63
N LEU A 152 -1.56 -19.11 -12.10
CA LEU A 152 -0.30 -18.68 -11.52
C LEU A 152 0.63 -18.08 -12.57
N ASP A 153 0.78 -18.74 -13.71
CA ASP A 153 1.63 -18.27 -14.81
C ASP A 153 1.14 -16.90 -15.34
N ASN A 154 -0.18 -16.74 -15.48
CA ASN A 154 -0.78 -15.45 -15.84
C ASN A 154 -0.50 -14.38 -14.79
N ALA A 155 -0.70 -14.69 -13.50
CA ALA A 155 -0.43 -13.76 -12.40
C ALA A 155 1.05 -13.35 -12.33
N MET A 156 1.97 -14.29 -12.58
CA MET A 156 3.41 -14.02 -12.65
C MET A 156 3.77 -13.18 -13.86
N GLN A 157 3.12 -13.40 -15.00
CA GLN A 157 3.33 -12.59 -16.20
C GLN A 157 2.83 -11.16 -15.99
N ASP A 158 1.64 -10.99 -15.42
CA ASP A 158 1.11 -9.68 -15.04
C ASP A 158 2.04 -8.95 -14.08
N LEU A 159 2.58 -9.66 -13.09
CA LEU A 159 3.55 -9.12 -12.15
C LEU A 159 4.81 -8.60 -12.85
N ARG A 160 5.38 -9.38 -13.79
CA ARG A 160 6.54 -8.95 -14.57
C ARG A 160 6.21 -7.71 -15.40
N LEU A 161 5.03 -7.65 -16.02
CA LEU A 161 4.57 -6.50 -16.80
C LEU A 161 4.40 -5.25 -15.93
N ILE A 162 3.84 -5.39 -14.73
CA ILE A 162 3.69 -4.28 -13.79
C ILE A 162 5.05 -3.71 -13.42
N VAL A 163 6.01 -4.54 -13.03
CA VAL A 163 7.35 -4.07 -12.64
C VAL A 163 8.11 -3.47 -13.82
N SER A 164 7.98 -4.07 -15.00
CA SER A 164 8.66 -3.61 -16.24
C SER A 164 8.04 -2.34 -16.84
N SER A 165 6.75 -2.07 -16.58
CA SER A 165 6.07 -0.86 -17.08
C SER A 165 6.42 0.40 -16.30
N LEU A 166 7.03 0.26 -15.12
CA LEU A 166 7.56 1.39 -14.37
C LEU A 166 8.74 2.01 -15.13
N ALA A 167 8.81 3.34 -15.16
CA ALA A 167 9.89 4.06 -15.82
C ALA A 167 11.25 3.80 -15.16
N LEU A 168 12.32 4.28 -15.80
CA LEU A 168 13.67 4.25 -15.24
C LEU A 168 13.72 4.89 -13.84
N PRO A 169 14.58 4.39 -12.93
CA PRO A 169 15.52 3.27 -13.11
C PRO A 169 14.85 1.89 -13.09
N THR A 170 15.41 0.97 -13.87
CA THR A 170 14.97 -0.43 -13.95
C THR A 170 15.11 -1.07 -12.57
N LYS A 171 14.03 -1.69 -12.09
CA LYS A 171 14.04 -2.38 -10.80
C LYS A 171 14.35 -3.84 -11.04
N GLU A 172 15.29 -4.36 -10.28
CA GLU A 172 15.58 -5.79 -10.30
C GLU A 172 14.41 -6.54 -9.67
N LEU A 173 13.91 -7.56 -10.39
CA LEU A 173 12.80 -8.38 -9.95
C LEU A 173 13.30 -9.77 -9.56
N HIS A 174 13.16 -10.08 -8.28
CA HIS A 174 13.49 -11.36 -7.67
C HIS A 174 12.23 -12.21 -7.54
N ILE A 175 12.15 -13.31 -8.29
CA ILE A 175 11.08 -14.29 -8.15
C ILE A 175 11.68 -15.54 -7.54
N VAL A 176 11.27 -15.88 -6.33
CA VAL A 176 11.91 -16.94 -5.55
C VAL A 176 10.85 -17.91 -5.00
N PRO A 177 10.99 -19.23 -5.26
CA PRO A 177 10.07 -20.21 -4.71
C PRO A 177 10.30 -20.35 -3.20
N ILE A 178 9.22 -20.48 -2.42
CA ILE A 178 9.27 -20.51 -0.95
C ILE A 178 10.11 -21.68 -0.42
N GLN A 179 10.11 -22.82 -1.11
CA GLN A 179 10.89 -24.00 -0.75
C GLN A 179 12.41 -23.82 -0.88
N SER A 180 12.89 -22.76 -1.55
CA SER A 180 14.32 -22.45 -1.69
C SER A 180 15.00 -22.06 -0.38
N ILE A 181 14.22 -21.84 0.69
CA ILE A 181 14.76 -21.62 2.03
C ILE A 181 15.43 -22.87 2.61
N PHE A 182 14.94 -24.06 2.25
CA PHE A 182 15.40 -25.34 2.83
C PHE A 182 16.56 -25.97 2.05
N SER A 183 16.59 -25.78 0.73
CA SER A 183 17.57 -26.41 -0.17
C SER A 183 17.63 -25.68 -1.50
N THR A 184 18.77 -25.78 -2.19
CA THR A 184 18.89 -25.34 -3.59
C THR A 184 18.22 -26.31 -4.55
N ASP A 185 18.09 -27.60 -4.18
CA ASP A 185 17.26 -28.55 -4.90
C ASP A 185 15.79 -28.33 -4.54
N LEU A 186 15.00 -27.89 -5.53
CA LEU A 186 13.59 -27.58 -5.36
C LEU A 186 12.75 -28.79 -4.94
N LYS A 187 13.14 -30.02 -5.31
CA LYS A 187 12.40 -31.23 -4.91
C LYS A 187 12.65 -31.56 -3.44
N ASP A 188 13.92 -31.57 -3.04
CA ASP A 188 14.31 -31.76 -1.63
C ASP A 188 13.73 -30.66 -0.74
N GLY A 189 13.83 -29.39 -1.17
CA GLY A 189 13.25 -28.26 -0.45
C GLY A 189 11.73 -28.37 -0.29
N ARG A 190 11.01 -28.84 -1.33
CA ARG A 190 9.57 -29.08 -1.26
C ARG A 190 9.23 -30.19 -0.26
N ASN A 191 9.98 -31.29 -0.25
CA ASN A 191 9.75 -32.38 0.68
C ASN A 191 9.92 -31.92 2.14
N LYS A 192 11.01 -31.18 2.43
CA LYS A 192 11.27 -30.60 3.76
C LYS A 192 10.21 -29.59 4.18
N LEU A 193 9.75 -28.74 3.25
CA LEU A 193 8.67 -27.80 3.50
C LEU A 193 7.38 -28.53 3.89
N ASN A 194 7.01 -29.58 3.15
CA ASN A 194 5.82 -30.36 3.44
C ASN A 194 5.94 -31.10 4.77
N GLU A 195 7.09 -31.73 5.08
CA GLU A 195 7.35 -32.36 6.36
C GLU A 195 7.18 -31.39 7.54
N LEU A 196 7.71 -30.17 7.41
CA LEU A 196 7.56 -29.12 8.41
C LEU A 196 6.10 -28.68 8.56
N LEU A 197 5.39 -28.47 7.45
CA LEU A 197 3.99 -28.06 7.48
C LEU A 197 3.07 -29.16 8.04
N ASP A 198 3.37 -30.43 7.79
CA ASP A 198 2.59 -31.58 8.28
C ASP A 198 2.78 -31.82 9.78
N THR A 199 3.85 -31.29 10.37
CA THR A 199 4.08 -31.30 11.83
C THR A 199 3.08 -30.40 12.57
N VAL A 200 2.49 -29.41 11.89
CA VAL A 200 1.53 -28.47 12.47
C VAL A 200 0.10 -28.93 12.18
N ASN A 201 -0.67 -29.28 13.21
CA ASN A 201 -2.00 -29.86 13.02
C ASN A 201 -3.13 -28.83 12.80
N ASP A 202 -2.89 -27.57 13.20
CA ASP A 202 -3.87 -26.48 13.11
C ASP A 202 -3.66 -25.66 11.84
N VAL A 203 -4.77 -25.27 11.20
CA VAL A 203 -4.76 -24.50 9.94
C VAL A 203 -4.16 -23.11 10.17
N THR A 204 -4.52 -22.44 11.27
CA THR A 204 -3.97 -21.12 11.60
C THR A 204 -2.47 -21.19 11.88
N GLY A 205 -1.99 -22.23 12.55
CA GLY A 205 -0.58 -22.49 12.77
C GLY A 205 0.19 -22.70 11.46
N LYS A 206 -0.39 -23.41 10.48
CA LYS A 206 0.22 -23.56 9.14
C LYS A 206 0.30 -22.21 8.42
N GLU A 207 -0.74 -21.39 8.49
CA GLU A 207 -0.76 -20.04 7.90
C GLU A 207 0.27 -19.11 8.55
N ASP A 208 0.36 -19.12 9.88
CA ASP A 208 1.33 -18.33 10.65
C ASP A 208 2.78 -18.76 10.32
N LEU A 209 3.03 -20.07 10.25
CA LEU A 209 4.31 -20.62 9.83
C LEU A 209 4.67 -20.22 8.39
N LEU A 210 3.72 -20.28 7.46
CA LEU A 210 3.93 -19.85 6.07
C LEU A 210 4.27 -18.36 5.99
N CYS A 211 3.57 -17.52 6.77
CA CYS A 211 3.89 -16.10 6.90
C CYS A 211 5.31 -15.87 7.42
N HIS A 212 5.75 -16.65 8.41
CA HIS A 212 7.12 -16.59 8.93
C HIS A 212 8.15 -16.99 7.88
N LEU A 213 7.93 -18.11 7.17
CA LEU A 213 8.81 -18.57 6.09
C LEU A 213 8.91 -17.54 4.96
N ARG A 214 7.81 -16.89 4.58
CA ARG A 214 7.80 -15.80 3.59
C ARG A 214 8.71 -14.65 4.02
N MET A 215 8.66 -14.25 5.29
CA MET A 215 9.53 -13.21 5.82
C MET A 215 11.00 -13.61 5.80
N LEU A 216 11.33 -14.86 6.15
CA LEU A 216 12.69 -15.37 6.07
C LEU A 216 13.21 -15.41 4.62
N CYS A 217 12.38 -15.82 3.65
CA CYS A 217 12.74 -15.76 2.23
C CYS A 217 13.06 -14.34 1.78
N LEU A 218 12.23 -13.37 2.15
CA LEU A 218 12.46 -11.95 1.83
C LEU A 218 13.76 -11.43 2.45
N GLN A 219 14.06 -11.80 3.70
CA GLN A 219 15.30 -11.44 4.37
C GLN A 219 16.53 -12.07 3.70
N LYS A 220 16.43 -13.33 3.27
CA LYS A 220 17.48 -14.01 2.51
C LYS A 220 17.79 -13.29 1.21
N ILE A 221 16.76 -12.96 0.42
CA ILE A 221 16.91 -12.18 -0.83
C ILE A 221 17.54 -10.81 -0.55
N ALA A 222 17.09 -10.13 0.52
CA ALA A 222 17.63 -8.84 0.90
C ALA A 222 19.13 -8.93 1.21
N PHE A 223 19.53 -9.93 1.99
CA PHE A 223 20.92 -10.16 2.38
C PHE A 223 21.81 -10.51 1.18
N GLU A 224 21.40 -11.47 0.35
CA GLU A 224 22.17 -11.95 -0.81
C GLU A 224 22.40 -10.85 -1.85
N ASN A 225 21.43 -9.94 -2.01
CA ASN A 225 21.46 -8.86 -3.00
C ASN A 225 21.80 -7.48 -2.41
N LYS A 226 22.27 -7.44 -1.15
CA LYS A 226 22.75 -6.22 -0.46
C LYS A 226 21.69 -5.12 -0.32
N TYR A 227 20.42 -5.50 -0.16
CA TYR A 227 19.37 -4.59 0.26
C TYR A 227 19.42 -4.43 1.78
N ASN A 228 19.49 -3.19 2.25
CA ASN A 228 19.63 -2.86 3.67
C ASN A 228 18.29 -2.54 4.35
N LYS A 229 17.20 -2.39 3.58
CA LYS A 229 15.84 -2.19 4.10
C LYS A 229 14.84 -3.03 3.33
N LEU A 230 13.84 -3.54 4.05
CA LEU A 230 12.71 -4.29 3.49
C LEU A 230 11.43 -3.47 3.67
N VAL A 231 10.70 -3.26 2.58
CA VAL A 231 9.44 -2.52 2.56
C VAL A 231 8.28 -3.48 2.31
N LEU A 232 7.33 -3.51 3.23
CA LEU A 232 6.15 -4.36 3.17
C LEU A 232 4.89 -3.54 2.88
N GLY A 233 3.93 -4.13 2.16
CA GLY A 233 2.61 -3.56 1.88
C GLY A 233 1.61 -3.65 3.06
N SER A 234 2.06 -3.51 4.31
CA SER A 234 1.18 -3.63 5.48
C SER A 234 0.32 -2.37 5.65
N CYS A 235 -1.00 -2.52 5.52
CA CYS A 235 -1.94 -1.42 5.79
C CYS A 235 -2.23 -1.27 7.28
N THR A 236 -2.71 -0.10 7.69
CA THR A 236 -3.03 0.22 9.09
C THR A 236 -3.95 -0.82 9.73
N SER A 237 -4.94 -1.33 9.00
CA SER A 237 -5.85 -2.36 9.51
C SER A 237 -5.12 -3.67 9.84
N ARG A 238 -4.18 -4.11 8.99
CA ARG A 238 -3.37 -5.31 9.28
C ARG A 238 -2.48 -5.09 10.50
N ILE A 239 -1.83 -3.93 10.59
CA ILE A 239 -1.00 -3.57 11.75
C ILE A 239 -1.85 -3.56 13.02
N ALA A 240 -3.05 -2.96 12.98
CA ALA A 240 -3.97 -2.94 14.11
C ALA A 240 -4.40 -4.35 14.54
N CYS A 241 -4.73 -5.23 13.58
CA CYS A 241 -5.04 -6.62 13.89
C CYS A 241 -3.86 -7.35 14.55
N HIS A 242 -2.63 -7.13 14.07
CA HIS A 242 -1.43 -7.71 14.69
C HIS A 242 -1.21 -7.20 16.12
N VAL A 243 -1.33 -5.88 16.34
CA VAL A 243 -1.18 -5.27 17.67
C VAL A 243 -2.25 -5.79 18.64
N LEU A 244 -3.51 -5.86 18.20
CA LEU A 244 -4.59 -6.41 19.03
C LEU A 244 -4.39 -7.90 19.33
N SER A 245 -3.97 -8.67 18.33
CA SER A 245 -3.71 -10.11 18.53
C SER A 245 -2.56 -10.34 19.50
N ALA A 246 -1.47 -9.58 19.40
CA ALA A 246 -0.34 -9.65 20.34
C ALA A 246 -0.75 -9.23 21.76
N ALA A 247 -1.54 -8.16 21.89
CA ALA A 247 -2.03 -7.69 23.18
C ALA A 247 -2.96 -8.72 23.87
N VAL A 248 -3.82 -9.39 23.11
CA VAL A 248 -4.75 -10.41 23.64
C VAL A 248 -4.04 -11.72 23.96
N LYS A 249 -2.99 -12.08 23.20
CA LYS A 249 -2.21 -13.31 23.41
C LYS A 249 -1.31 -13.24 24.66
N PHE A 250 -1.18 -12.09 25.32
CA PHE A 250 -0.22 -11.87 26.42
C PHE A 250 1.16 -12.47 26.09
N GLU A 251 1.68 -12.17 24.90
CA GLU A 251 3.12 -12.34 24.70
C GLU A 251 3.78 -11.29 25.58
N ASP A 252 4.19 -11.69 26.79
CA ASP A 252 5.12 -10.94 27.61
C ASP A 252 6.32 -10.60 26.72
N LEU A 253 6.40 -9.35 26.26
CA LEU A 253 7.65 -8.81 25.76
C LEU A 253 8.64 -8.99 26.89
N GLY A 254 9.57 -9.94 26.70
CA GLY A 254 10.56 -10.32 27.68
C GLY A 254 11.20 -9.10 28.32
N CYS A 255 10.85 -8.86 29.59
CA CYS A 255 11.78 -8.26 30.53
C CYS A 255 12.87 -9.31 30.77
N ALA A 256 13.97 -9.18 30.03
CA ALA A 256 15.26 -9.77 30.34
C ALA A 256 16.32 -8.68 30.21
#